data_AF-A0A1Y5F794-F1
#
_entry.id   AF-A0A1Y5F794-F1
#
_cell.length_a   1.000
_cell.length_b   1.000
_cell.length_c   1.000
_cell.angle_alpha   90.00
_cell.angle_beta   90.00
_cell.angle_gamma   90.00
#
_symmetry.space_group_name_H-M   'P 1'
#
loop_
_entity.id
_entity.type
_entity.pdbx_description
1 polymer ?
#
loop_
_entity_poly.entity_id
_entity_poly.type
_entity_poly.pdbx_seq_one_letter_code
_entity_poly.pdbx_strand_id
1 'polypeptide(L)'
;MNRATEITFENWTFVHYKTKTYKAFISLGASPKNEEIQYFITVTDQDNQEIFQTSFNTIEETLALINKRYGHWEVFDFENPPETDGCSSCSAH
;
A
#
# COMPACT_ATOMS: atom_id res chain seq x y z
N MET A 1 -14.37 -13.29 -4.60
CA MET A 1 -13.96 -12.81 -3.26
C MET A 1 -14.52 -11.41 -3.07
N ASN A 2 -14.82 -11.01 -1.83
CA ASN A 2 -15.28 -9.63 -1.55
C ASN A 2 -14.10 -8.68 -1.69
N ARG A 3 -14.31 -7.47 -2.25
CA ARG A 3 -13.28 -6.44 -2.36
C ARG A 3 -12.78 -6.04 -0.97
N ALA A 4 -11.47 -5.83 -0.82
CA ALA A 4 -10.89 -5.32 0.41
C ALA A 4 -11.43 -3.93 0.75
N THR A 5 -11.74 -3.71 2.04
CA THR A 5 -12.19 -2.42 2.57
C THR A 5 -11.15 -1.76 3.47
N GLU A 6 -10.15 -2.53 3.91
CA GLU A 6 -9.02 -2.06 4.70
C GLU A 6 -7.81 -2.96 4.49
N ILE A 7 -6.65 -2.52 4.98
CA ILE A 7 -5.42 -3.31 4.96
C ILE A 7 -5.38 -4.21 6.21
N THR A 8 -5.13 -5.50 6.03
CA THR A 8 -5.11 -6.54 7.07
C THR A 8 -3.81 -7.35 7.02
N PHE A 9 -3.64 -8.27 7.96
CA PHE A 9 -2.50 -9.19 8.00
C PHE A 9 -2.35 -10.05 6.75
N GLU A 10 -3.47 -10.36 6.11
CA GLU A 10 -3.54 -11.27 4.97
C GLU A 10 -3.30 -10.55 3.63
N ASN A 11 -3.51 -9.23 3.57
CA ASN A 11 -3.60 -8.51 2.31
C ASN A 11 -2.60 -7.35 2.13
N TRP A 12 -1.85 -6.97 3.16
CA TRP A 12 -0.99 -5.78 3.15
C TRP A 12 0.10 -5.76 2.08
N THR A 13 0.48 -6.90 1.53
CA THR A 13 1.48 -7.01 0.47
C THR A 13 0.94 -6.67 -0.92
N PHE A 14 -0.39 -6.70 -1.11
CA PHE A 14 -1.06 -6.49 -2.40
C PHE A 14 -2.27 -5.55 -2.33
N VAL A 15 -2.50 -4.90 -1.19
CA VAL A 15 -3.53 -3.88 -1.01
C VAL A 15 -2.89 -2.55 -0.63
N HIS A 16 -3.40 -1.45 -1.19
CA HIS A 16 -2.98 -0.11 -0.82
C HIS A 16 -4.15 0.87 -0.77
N TYR A 17 -3.95 1.96 -0.03
CA TYR A 17 -4.84 3.11 -0.06
C TYR A 17 -4.39 4.07 -1.16
N LYS A 18 -5.33 4.67 -1.88
CA LYS A 18 -5.02 5.67 -2.91
C LYS A 18 -6.01 6.82 -2.93
N THR A 19 -5.51 7.96 -3.40
CA THR A 19 -6.30 9.07 -3.93
C THR A 19 -5.98 9.24 -5.41
N LYS A 20 -6.46 10.33 -6.02
CA LYS A 20 -6.03 10.71 -7.37
C LYS A 20 -4.53 10.98 -7.44
N THR A 21 -3.91 11.47 -6.37
CA THR A 21 -2.53 12.00 -6.40
C THR A 21 -1.54 11.14 -5.63
N TYR A 22 -2.00 10.44 -4.59
CA TYR A 22 -1.15 9.75 -3.64
C TYR A 22 -1.52 8.28 -3.49
N LYS A 23 -0.51 7.48 -3.18
CA LYS A 23 -0.64 6.06 -2.83
C LYS A 23 0.03 5.83 -1.48
N ALA A 24 -0.64 5.13 -0.56
CA ALA A 24 -0.11 4.73 0.74
C ALA A 24 -0.13 3.19 0.86
N PHE A 25 1.02 2.59 1.14
CA PHE A 25 1.19 1.13 1.18
C PHE A 25 2.20 0.72 2.25
N ILE A 26 2.18 -0.58 2.59
CA ILE A 26 3.16 -1.18 3.49
C ILE A 26 4.26 -1.85 2.67
N SER A 27 5.51 -1.68 3.08
CA SER A 27 6.65 -2.45 2.56
C SER A 27 7.47 -3.05 3.70
N LEU A 28 8.29 -4.05 3.37
CA LEU A 28 9.18 -4.74 4.30
C LEU A 28 10.62 -4.35 4.01
N GLY A 29 11.40 -4.10 5.05
CA GLY A 29 12.84 -3.92 4.95
C GLY A 29 13.53 -4.37 6.23
N ALA A 30 14.78 -3.93 6.40
CA ALA A 30 15.57 -4.20 7.60
C ALA A 30 16.25 -2.92 8.07
N SER A 31 16.39 -2.79 9.39
CA SER A 31 17.14 -1.70 9.98
C SER A 31 18.63 -1.85 9.66
N PRO A 32 19.30 -0.78 9.17
CA PRO A 32 20.72 -0.87 8.83
C PRO A 32 21.63 -0.99 10.05
N LYS A 33 21.12 -0.82 11.27
CA LYS A 33 21.92 -0.84 12.50
C LYS A 33 22.02 -2.22 13.13
N ASN A 34 20.95 -3.00 13.06
CA ASN A 34 20.80 -4.27 13.76
C ASN A 34 20.22 -5.39 12.88
N GLU A 35 19.96 -5.11 11.59
CA GLU A 35 19.45 -6.08 10.61
C GLU A 35 18.07 -6.67 10.99
N GLU A 36 17.39 -6.08 11.97
CA GLU A 36 16.04 -6.48 12.36
C GLU A 36 15.02 -6.06 11.30
N ILE A 37 14.02 -6.91 11.09
CA ILE A 37 12.91 -6.66 10.17
C ILE A 37 12.15 -5.40 10.60
N GLN A 38 11.84 -4.55 9.63
CA GLN A 38 11.00 -3.37 9.82
C GLN A 38 9.91 -3.30 8.76
N TYR A 39 8.76 -2.81 9.18
CA TYR A 39 7.62 -2.53 8.32
C TYR A 39 7.54 -1.02 8.08
N PHE A 40 7.37 -0.63 6.84
CA PHE A 40 7.35 0.77 6.43
C PHE A 40 5.98 1.13 5.90
N ILE A 41 5.40 2.22 6.40
CA ILE A 41 4.31 2.90 5.72
C ILE A 41 4.93 3.95 4.81
N THR A 42 4.76 3.78 3.51
CA THR A 42 5.30 4.68 2.50
C THR A 42 4.15 5.35 1.76
N VAL A 43 4.26 6.67 1.57
CA VAL A 43 3.36 7.45 0.69
C VAL A 43 4.15 7.96 -0.50
N THR A 44 3.66 7.65 -1.70
CA THR A 44 4.24 8.17 -2.94
C THR A 44 3.25 9.06 -3.70
N ASP A 45 3.77 9.91 -4.57
CA ASP A 45 2.99 10.59 -5.60
C ASP A 45 2.76 9.69 -6.84
N GLN A 46 2.27 10.28 -7.93
CA GLN A 46 2.01 9.59 -9.20
C GLN A 46 3.27 9.15 -9.94
N ASP A 47 4.40 9.81 -9.70
CA ASP A 47 5.70 9.48 -10.29
C ASP A 47 6.48 8.47 -9.42
N ASN A 48 5.82 7.93 -8.39
CA ASN A 48 6.38 7.04 -7.37
C ASN A 48 7.50 7.69 -6.52
N GLN A 49 7.52 9.02 -6.45
CA GLN A 49 8.45 9.71 -5.54
C GLN A 49 7.93 9.60 -4.12
N GLU A 50 8.82 9.22 -3.19
CA GLU A 50 8.49 9.15 -1.77
C GLU A 50 8.22 10.55 -1.22
N ILE A 51 7.01 10.75 -0.70
CA ILE A 51 6.58 11.99 -0.03
C ILE A 51 6.71 11.85 1.48
N PHE A 52 6.49 10.63 1.99
CA PHE A 52 6.55 10.33 3.41
C PHE A 52 6.87 8.86 3.62
N GLN A 53 7.66 8.57 4.66
CA GLN A 53 7.90 7.23 5.13
C GLN A 53 8.04 7.21 6.66
N THR A 54 7.56 6.14 7.28
CA THR A 54 7.81 5.83 8.70
C THR A 54 7.94 4.34 8.89
N SER A 55 8.76 3.92 9.85
CA SER A 55 9.06 2.51 10.14
C SER A 55 8.49 2.07 11.48
N PHE A 56 8.10 0.80 11.57
CA PHE A 56 7.67 0.11 12.79
C PHE A 56 8.39 -1.23 12.90
N ASN A 57 8.48 -1.73 14.13
CA ASN A 57 9.07 -3.06 14.38
C ASN A 57 8.03 -4.18 14.28
N THR A 58 6.73 -3.84 14.35
CA THR A 58 5.64 -4.81 14.30
C THR A 58 4.63 -4.47 13.22
N ILE A 59 4.04 -5.50 12.62
CA ILE A 59 3.01 -5.32 11.60
C ILE A 59 1.71 -4.79 12.24
N GLU A 60 1.42 -5.15 13.50
CA GLU A 60 0.28 -4.68 14.29
C GLU A 60 0.22 -3.15 14.36
N GLU A 61 1.35 -2.51 14.72
CA GLU A 61 1.45 -1.06 14.80
C GLU A 61 1.29 -0.41 13.43
N THR A 62 1.86 -1.04 12.40
CA THR A 62 1.81 -0.59 11.02
C THR A 62 0.38 -0.60 10.50
N LEU A 63 -0.35 -1.71 10.70
CA LEU A 63 -1.75 -1.87 10.30
C LEU A 63 -2.65 -0.88 11.04
N ALA A 64 -2.49 -0.74 12.35
CA ALA A 64 -3.26 0.21 13.14
C ALA A 64 -3.06 1.65 12.64
N LEU A 65 -1.82 2.05 12.32
CA LEU A 65 -1.55 3.40 11.87
C LEU A 65 -1.99 3.66 10.43
N ILE A 66 -1.73 2.73 9.49
CA ILE A 66 -2.09 2.94 8.08
C ILE A 66 -3.60 3.04 7.91
N ASN A 67 -4.37 2.16 8.57
CA ASN A 67 -5.84 2.19 8.51
C ASN A 67 -6.39 3.43 9.22
N LYS A 68 -5.81 3.84 10.36
CA LYS A 68 -6.21 5.08 11.04
C LYS A 68 -5.96 6.31 10.18
N ARG A 69 -4.81 6.38 9.50
CA ARG A 69 -4.36 7.58 8.80
C ARG A 69 -4.93 7.71 7.41
N TYR A 70 -5.06 6.60 6.69
CA TYR A 70 -5.44 6.57 5.28
C TYR A 70 -6.69 5.72 5.00
N GLY A 71 -7.32 5.11 6.01
CA GLY A 71 -8.53 4.29 5.83
C GLY A 71 -9.74 5.01 5.25
N HIS A 72 -9.70 6.34 5.17
CA HIS A 72 -10.70 7.15 4.49
C HIS A 72 -10.45 7.28 2.97
N TRP A 73 -9.36 6.72 2.45
CA TRP A 73 -9.01 6.69 1.02
C TRP A 73 -9.62 5.46 0.33
N GLU A 74 -9.62 5.48 -0.99
CA GLU A 74 -10.04 4.32 -1.77
C GLU A 74 -9.04 3.18 -1.60
N VAL A 75 -9.54 1.95 -1.46
CA VAL A 75 -8.71 0.74 -1.42
C VAL A 75 -8.53 0.22 -2.83
N PHE A 76 -7.28 -0.07 -3.18
CA PHE A 76 -6.95 -0.81 -4.39
C PHE A 76 -6.35 -2.16 -4.00
N ASP A 77 -6.99 -3.22 -4.46
CA ASP A 77 -6.59 -4.61 -4.26
C ASP A 77 -6.06 -5.17 -5.58
N PHE A 78 -4.78 -5.55 -5.62
CA PHE A 78 -4.17 -6.10 -6.84
C PHE A 78 -4.66 -7.52 -7.17
N GLU A 79 -5.13 -8.30 -6.18
CA GLU A 79 -5.69 -9.64 -6.42
C GLU A 79 -7.14 -9.57 -6.92
N ASN A 80 -7.86 -8.51 -6.54
CA ASN A 80 -9.25 -8.25 -6.95
C ASN A 80 -9.39 -6.81 -7.46
N PRO A 81 -8.74 -6.45 -8.58
CA PRO A 81 -8.74 -5.07 -9.04
C PRO A 81 -10.17 -4.59 -9.27
N PRO A 82 -10.49 -3.33 -8.88
CA PRO A 82 -11.75 -2.75 -9.28
C PRO A 82 -11.87 -2.83 -10.79
N GLU A 83 -13.08 -3.08 -11.28
CA GLU A 83 -13.36 -3.05 -12.73
C GLU A 83 -12.92 -1.69 -13.25
N THR A 84 -11.77 -1.68 -13.90
CA THR A 84 -11.29 -0.53 -14.64
C THR A 84 -11.83 -0.71 -16.04
N ASP A 85 -12.38 0.35 -16.64
CA ASP A 85 -12.59 0.41 -18.08
C ASP A 85 -11.21 0.21 -18.72
N GLY A 86 -10.91 -1.05 -19.05
CA GLY A 86 -9.59 -1.46 -19.51
C GLY A 86 -9.22 -0.66 -20.75
N CYS A 87 -8.13 0.10 -20.66
CA CYS A 87 -7.52 0.73 -21.81
C CYS A 87 -7.12 -0.39 -22.79
N SER A 88 -7.92 -0.54 -23.86
CA SER A 88 -7.89 -1.65 -24.81
C SER A 88 -6.75 -1.53 -25.84
N SER A 89 -5.61 -0.92 -25.48
CA SER A 89 -4.60 -0.48 -26.46
C SER A 89 -3.16 -0.96 -26.23
N CYS A 90 -2.93 -1.95 -25.36
CA CYS A 90 -1.66 -2.68 -25.37
C CYS A 90 -1.61 -3.66 -26.56
N SER A 91 -1.52 -3.12 -27.77
CA SER A 91 -0.93 -3.82 -28.90
C SER A 91 0.59 -3.78 -28.72
N ALA A 92 1.16 -4.87 -28.21
CA ALA A 92 2.60 -5.10 -28.34
C ALA A 92 2.89 -5.32 -29.85
N HIS A 93 3.88 -4.59 -30.35
CA HIS A 93 4.35 -4.66 -31.74
C HIS A 93 5.61 -5.51 -31.84
#